data_AF-A0A3D2QH80-F1
#
_entry.id   AF-A0A3D2QH80-F1
#
_cell.length_a   1.000
_cell.length_b   1.000
_cell.length_c   1.000
_cell.angle_alpha   90.00
_cell.angle_beta   90.00
_cell.angle_gamma   90.00
#
_symmetry.space_group_name_H-M   'P 1'
#
loop_
_entity.id
_entity.type
_entity.pdbx_description
1 polymer ?
#
loop_
_entity_poly.entity_id
_entity_poly.type
_entity_poly.pdbx_seq_one_letter_code
_entity_poly.pdbx_strand_id
1 'polypeptide(L)' 'MKADKTGRRAALERSTAETQVRLSLNLDGTGQADIDTGVGFLDHMLTLLARHGFLNLAVQARGDLQVDSH' A
#
# COMPACT_ATOMS: atom_id res chain seq x y z
N MET A 1 -29.58 -3.70 -6.21
CA MET A 1 -28.33 -4.34 -5.73
C MET A 1 -27.57 -3.31 -4.91
N LYS A 2 -27.52 -3.47 -3.57
CA LYS A 2 -26.73 -2.61 -2.69
C LYS A 2 -25.33 -3.22 -2.59
N ALA A 3 -24.29 -2.42 -2.83
CA ALA A 3 -22.91 -2.83 -2.63
C ALA A 3 -22.73 -3.31 -1.18
N ASP A 4 -22.16 -4.50 -1.03
CA ASP A 4 -21.80 -5.07 0.26
C ASP A 4 -20.76 -4.18 0.95
N LYS A 5 -21.12 -3.67 2.13
CA LYS A 5 -20.44 -2.60 2.89
C LYS A 5 -19.75 -3.14 4.14
N THR A 6 -19.35 -4.41 4.14
CA THR A 6 -19.15 -5.20 5.37
C THR A 6 -17.69 -5.41 5.80
N GLY A 7 -16.74 -4.59 5.35
CA GLY A 7 -15.36 -4.62 5.86
C GLY A 7 -14.68 -3.26 5.86
N ARG A 8 -13.79 -3.00 6.83
CA ARG A 8 -13.02 -1.74 6.91
C ARG A 8 -11.90 -1.77 5.87
N ARG A 9 -12.29 -1.55 4.61
CA ARG A 9 -11.43 -1.67 3.43
C ARG A 9 -11.43 -0.39 2.61
N ALA A 10 -10.29 -0.07 2.03
CA ALA A 10 -10.14 1.02 1.09
C ALA A 10 -9.18 0.62 -0.03
N ALA A 11 -9.44 1.11 -1.24
CA ALA A 11 -8.51 1.07 -2.36
C ALA A 11 -8.45 2.45 -2.99
N LEU A 12 -7.24 2.94 -3.24
CA LEU A 12 -6.99 4.28 -3.75
C LEU A 12 -5.90 4.25 -4.82
N GLU A 13 -6.05 5.13 -5.80
CA GLU A 13 -5.05 5.40 -6.82
C GLU A 13 -4.76 6.90 -6.83
N ARG A 14 -3.48 7.27 -6.90
CA ARG A 14 -3.02 8.66 -6.98
C ARG A 14 -1.93 8.75 -8.04
N SER A 15 -2.04 9.75 -8.92
CA SER A 15 -1.04 10.07 -9.92
C SER A 15 -0.69 11.55 -9.84
N THR A 16 0.61 11.86 -9.82
CA THR A 16 1.15 13.21 -10.00
C THR A 16 2.23 13.20 -11.09
N ALA A 17 2.95 14.30 -11.25
CA ALA A 17 4.12 14.36 -12.12
C ALA A 17 5.31 13.54 -11.58
N GLU A 18 5.42 13.42 -10.25
CA GLU A 18 6.52 12.75 -9.55
C GLU A 18 6.23 11.27 -9.33
N THR A 19 5.01 10.92 -8.92
CA THR A 19 4.68 9.58 -8.43
C THR A 19 3.35 9.04 -8.93
N GLN A 20 3.30 7.72 -9.11
CA GLN A 20 2.10 6.92 -9.34
C GLN A 20 2.00 5.89 -8.22
N VAL A 21 0.90 5.91 -7.47
CA VAL A 21 0.70 5.05 -6.30
C VAL A 21 -0.67 4.38 -6.39
N ARG A 22 -0.69 3.05 -6.24
CA ARG A 22 -1.88 2.23 -6.07
C ARG A 22 -1.79 1.55 -4.71
N LEU A 23 -2.83 1.70 -3.90
CA LEU A 23 -2.89 1.15 -2.55
C LEU A 23 -4.20 0.40 -2.34
N SER A 24 -4.12 -0.73 -1.65
CA SER A 24 -5.29 -1.38 -1.03
C SER A 24 -4.99 -1.71 0.43
N LEU A 25 -5.97 -1.47 1.29
CA LEU A 25 -5.87 -1.68 2.72
C LEU A 25 -7.12 -2.37 3.23
N ASN A 26 -6.93 -3.43 4.00
CA ASN A 26 -7.96 -4.03 4.84
C ASN A 26 -7.51 -3.98 6.30
N LEU A 27 -8.24 -3.22 7.13
CA LEU A 27 -7.95 -3.12 8.55
C LEU A 27 -8.32 -4.39 9.34
N ASP A 28 -9.18 -5.24 8.77
CA ASP A 28 -9.60 -6.53 9.30
C ASP A 28 -8.83 -7.66 8.58
N GLY A 29 -7.50 -7.57 8.56
CA GLY A 29 -6.62 -8.46 7.80
C GLY A 29 -6.03 -9.61 8.63
N THR A 30 -5.06 -10.29 8.03
CA THR A 30 -4.28 -11.38 8.64
C THR A 30 -2.78 -11.12 8.58
N GLY A 31 -2.35 -9.92 8.22
CA GLY A 31 -0.94 -9.55 8.08
C GLY A 31 -0.32 -9.83 6.69
N GLN A 32 -1.14 -9.94 5.64
CA GLN A 32 -0.64 -10.13 4.27
C GLN A 32 -0.09 -8.81 3.71
N ALA A 33 1.07 -8.87 3.05
CA ALA A 33 1.73 -7.71 2.48
C ALA A 33 2.13 -7.99 1.02
N ASP A 34 1.83 -7.06 0.13
CA ASP A 34 2.30 -7.03 -1.26
C ASP A 34 2.81 -5.61 -1.56
N ILE A 35 4.10 -5.40 -1.35
CA ILE A 35 4.71 -4.07 -1.32
C ILE A 35 5.82 -3.99 -2.37
N ASP A 36 5.71 -3.02 -3.27
CA ASP A 36 6.74 -2.65 -4.24
C ASP A 36 6.70 -1.12 -4.43
N THR A 37 7.54 -0.41 -3.69
CA THR A 37 7.69 1.05 -3.84
C THR A 37 8.93 1.45 -4.64
N GLY A 38 9.81 0.49 -4.93
CA GLY A 38 11.16 0.75 -5.44
C GLY A 38 12.17 1.18 -4.36
N VAL A 39 11.75 1.38 -3.11
CA VAL A 39 12.61 1.75 -1.97
C VAL A 39 12.63 0.61 -0.95
N GLY A 40 13.65 -0.27 -1.02
CA GLY A 40 13.66 -1.53 -0.27
C GLY A 40 13.53 -1.40 1.26
N PHE A 41 14.05 -0.33 1.85
CA PHE A 41 13.87 -0.09 3.29
C PHE A 41 12.41 0.24 3.64
N LEU A 42 11.74 1.05 2.83
CA LEU A 42 10.32 1.37 3.00
C LEU A 42 9.45 0.12 2.78
N ASP A 43 9.77 -0.69 1.77
CA ASP A 43 9.07 -1.95 1.50
C ASP A 43 9.14 -2.89 2.72
N HIS A 44 10.32 -2.99 3.33
CA HIS A 44 10.51 -3.75 4.56
C HIS A 44 9.66 -3.19 5.72
N MET A 45 9.66 -1.86 5.91
CA MET A 45 8.88 -1.22 6.98
C MET A 45 7.36 -1.42 6.79
N LEU A 46 6.84 -1.27 5.57
CA LEU A 46 5.42 -1.49 5.28
C LEU A 46 5.02 -2.96 5.43
N THR A 47 5.92 -3.88 5.08
CA THR A 47 5.73 -5.32 5.32
C THR A 47 5.60 -5.62 6.82
N LEU A 48 6.48 -5.05 7.65
CA LEU A 48 6.40 -5.18 9.11
C LEU A 48 5.12 -4.54 9.66
N LEU A 49 4.73 -3.36 9.16
CA LEU A 49 3.48 -2.71 9.54
C LEU A 49 2.27 -3.62 9.27
N ALA A 50 2.18 -4.21 8.08
CA ALA A 50 1.11 -5.14 7.76
C ALA A 50 1.14 -6.37 8.69
N ARG A 51 2.31 -7.02 8.80
CA ARG A 51 2.49 -8.27 9.57
C ARG A 51 2.14 -8.10 11.05
N HIS A 52 2.62 -7.04 11.68
CA HIS A 52 2.45 -6.82 13.13
C HIS A 52 1.17 -6.03 13.47
N GLY A 53 0.61 -5.30 12.51
CA GLY A 53 -0.69 -4.63 12.64
C GLY A 53 -1.89 -5.52 12.27
N PHE A 54 -1.65 -6.75 11.81
CA PHE A 54 -2.69 -7.65 11.27
C PHE A 54 -3.53 -7.00 10.14
N LEU A 55 -2.90 -6.16 9.33
CA LEU A 55 -3.52 -5.53 8.17
C LEU A 55 -3.25 -6.39 6.93
N ASN A 56 -4.16 -6.37 5.95
CA ASN A 56 -3.75 -6.74 4.59
C ASN A 56 -3.46 -5.45 3.84
N LEU A 57 -2.23 -5.30 3.34
CA LEU A 57 -1.76 -4.08 2.70
C LEU A 57 -1.11 -4.45 1.37
N ALA A 58 -1.58 -3.84 0.28
CA ALA A 58 -0.87 -3.83 -0.99
C ALA A 58 -0.52 -2.40 -1.36
N VAL A 59 0.74 -2.15 -1.71
CA VAL A 59 1.23 -0.85 -2.16
C VAL A 59 2.12 -1.07 -3.37
N GLN A 60 1.75 -0.44 -4.48
CA GLN A 60 2.53 -0.40 -5.71
C GLN A 60 2.82 1.06 -5.99
N ALA A 61 4.09 1.46 -5.93
CA ALA A 61 4.51 2.83 -6.21
C ALA A 61 5.63 2.87 -7.26
N ARG A 62 5.52 3.85 -8.15
CA ARG A 62 6.55 4.22 -9.11
C ARG A 62 6.77 5.72 -8.97
N GLY A 63 8.02 6.13 -8.85
CA GLY A 63 8.42 7.52 -8.67
C GLY A 63 9.72 7.83 -9.39
N ASP A 64 10.10 9.09 -9.35
CA ASP A 64 11.33 9.65 -9.90
C ASP A 64 12.55 9.40 -9.00
N LEU A 65 12.83 8.13 -8.69
CA LEU A 65 13.92 7.67 -7.80
C LEU A 65 15.32 8.13 -8.21
N GLN A 66 15.51 8.61 -9.44
CA GLN A 66 16.74 9.25 -9.88
C GLN A 66 16.97 10.63 -9.26
N VAL A 67 15.93 11.30 -8.76
CA VAL A 67 15.99 12.57 -8.04
C VAL A 67 16.35 12.26 -6.59
N ASP A 68 15.42 11.64 -5.86
CA ASP A 68 15.64 11.00 -4.57
C ASP A 68 14.46 10.06 -4.23
N SER A 69 14.39 9.58 -2.98
CA SER A 69 13.32 8.70 -2.49
C SER A 69 12.34 9.41 -1.54
N HIS A 70 12.26 10.74 -1.59
CA HIS A 70 11.31 11.52 -0.78
C HIS A 70 9.86 11.22 -1.16
#